data_AF-A0A0R2G0N3-F1
#
_entry.id   AF-A0A0R2G0N3-F1
#
_cell.length_a   1.000
_cell.length_b   1.000
_cell.length_c   1.000
_cell.angle_alpha   90.00
_cell.angle_beta   90.00
_cell.angle_gamma   90.00
#
_symmetry.space_group_name_H-M   'P 1'
#
loop_
_entity.id
_entity.type
_entity.pdbx_description
1 polymer ?
#
loop_
_entity_poly.entity_id
_entity_poly.type
_entity_poly.pdbx_seq_one_letter_code
_entity_poly.pdbx_strand_id
1 'polypeptide(L)' 'MVNRLSDDFLAHHGELLDYYLDLGQINNPHFLEVWVTTAYIKDIQKYFLELSFE' A
#
# COMPACT_ATOMS: atom_id res chain seq x y z
N MET A 1 -10.77 -1.39 -8.03
CA MET A 1 -10.49 0.05 -8.16
C MET A 1 -9.07 0.24 -7.68
N VAL A 2 -8.24 0.94 -8.45
CA VAL A 2 -6.83 1.23 -8.11
C VAL A 2 -6.72 2.73 -7.86
N ASN A 3 -6.05 3.13 -6.79
CA ASN A 3 -5.88 4.53 -6.41
C ASN A 3 -4.39 4.82 -6.20
N ARG A 4 -3.91 5.96 -6.71
CA ARG A 4 -2.58 6.47 -6.35
C ARG A 4 -2.68 7.14 -4.98
N LEU A 5 -1.77 6.81 -4.08
CA LEU A 5 -1.64 7.52 -2.82
C LEU A 5 -0.98 8.88 -3.08
N SER A 6 -1.52 9.93 -2.46
CA SER A 6 -0.93 11.26 -2.57
C SER A 6 0.32 11.37 -1.69
N ASP A 7 1.24 12.23 -2.12
CA ASP A 7 2.50 12.48 -1.41
C ASP A 7 2.23 12.95 0.03
N ASP A 8 1.20 13.81 0.22
CA ASP A 8 0.77 14.25 1.55
C ASP A 8 0.31 13.08 2.43
N PHE A 9 -0.43 12.13 1.87
CA PHE A 9 -0.90 10.96 2.63
C PHE A 9 0.29 10.07 3.04
N LEU A 10 1.22 9.84 2.12
CA LEU A 10 2.44 9.07 2.39
C LEU A 10 3.31 9.75 3.46
N ALA A 11 3.45 11.07 3.39
CA ALA A 11 4.22 11.83 4.38
C ALA A 11 3.61 11.75 5.80
N HIS A 12 2.28 11.74 5.92
CA HIS A 12 1.61 11.62 7.22
C HIS A 12 1.51 10.18 7.74
N HIS A 13 1.66 9.18 6.87
CA HIS A 13 1.47 7.76 7.19
C HIS A 13 2.68 6.89 6.82
N GLY A 14 3.88 7.46 6.80
CA GLY A 14 5.11 6.76 6.41
C GLY A 14 5.34 5.47 7.21
N GLU A 15 5.10 5.49 8.52
CA GLU A 15 5.25 4.30 9.38
C GLU A 15 4.33 3.13 8.97
N LEU A 16 3.14 3.43 8.43
CA LEU A 16 2.22 2.40 7.95
C LEU A 16 2.73 1.79 6.64
N LEU A 17 3.33 2.61 5.77
CA LEU A 17 3.96 2.12 4.55
C LEU A 17 5.15 1.22 4.88
N ASP A 18 6.02 1.66 5.79
CA ASP A 18 7.18 0.89 6.26
C ASP A 18 6.75 -0.47 6.81
N TYR A 19 5.68 -0.51 7.63
CA TYR A 19 5.12 -1.76 8.14
C TYR A 19 4.73 -2.74 7.03
N TYR A 20 4.07 -2.26 5.97
CA TYR A 20 3.66 -3.13 4.85
C TYR A 20 4.85 -3.55 3.98
N LEU A 21 5.84 -2.68 3.79
CA LEU A 21 7.08 -3.01 3.08
C LEU A 21 7.87 -4.10 3.82
N ASP A 22 7.99 -3.98 5.15
CA ASP A 22 8.62 -4.98 6.02
C ASP A 22 7.88 -6.33 5.96
N LEU A 23 6.55 -6.30 6.00
CA LEU A 23 5.72 -7.50 5.87
C LEU A 23 5.95 -8.20 4.53
N GLY A 24 6.14 -7.42 3.46
CA GLY A 24 6.47 -7.89 2.12
C GLY A 24 7.94 -8.25 1.89
N GLN A 25 8.81 -8.04 2.90
CA GLN A 25 10.27 -8.15 2.78
C GLN A 25 10.86 -7.30 1.64
N ILE A 26 10.24 -6.15 1.35
CA ILE A 26 10.67 -5.22 0.31
C ILE A 26 11.68 -4.26 0.92
N ASN A 27 12.97 -4.48 0.65
CA ASN A 27 14.04 -3.64 1.18
C ASN A 27 14.27 -2.40 0.32
N ASN A 28 14.09 -1.24 0.95
CA ASN A 28 14.44 0.10 0.48
C ASN A 28 14.09 0.42 -0.98
N PRO A 29 12.87 0.90 -1.19
CA PRO A 29 12.52 1.37 -2.49
C PRO A 29 12.45 2.89 -2.55
N HIS A 30 13.32 3.47 -3.37
CA HIS A 30 13.15 4.83 -3.85
C HIS A 30 12.03 4.86 -4.89
N PHE A 31 10.80 4.53 -4.49
CA PHE A 31 9.63 4.59 -5.36
C PHE A 31 9.21 6.05 -5.54
N LEU A 32 8.82 6.40 -6.76
CA LEU A 32 8.27 7.71 -7.08
C LEU A 32 6.77 7.73 -6.75
N GLU A 33 6.08 6.60 -6.95
CA GLU A 33 4.63 6.50 -6.75
C GLU A 33 4.23 5.20 -6.04
N VAL A 34 3.24 5.31 -5.15
CA VAL A 34 2.64 4.17 -4.46
C VAL A 34 1.17 4.05 -4.89
N TRP A 35 0.81 2.87 -5.36
CA TRP A 35 -0.54 2.53 -5.80
C TRP A 35 -1.16 1.53 -4.82
N VAL A 36 -2.45 1.70 -4.55
CA VAL A 36 -3.22 0.79 -3.70
C VAL A 36 -4.41 0.23 -4.45
N THR A 37 -4.53 -1.10 -4.40
CA THR A 37 -5.71 -1.83 -4.85
C THR A 37 -6.41 -2.42 -3.64
N THR A 38 -7.70 -2.13 -3.52
CA THR A 38 -8.54 -2.70 -2.46
C THR A 38 -9.69 -3.51 -3.05
N ALA A 39 -9.94 -4.69 -2.48
CA ALA A 39 -11.10 -5.52 -2.83
C ALA A 39 -11.74 -6.10 -1.58
N TYR A 40 -13.08 -6.06 -1.52
CA TYR A 40 -13.81 -6.74 -0.44
C TYR A 40 -14.13 -8.18 -0.86
N ILE A 41 -13.56 -9.15 -0.15
CA ILE A 41 -13.80 -10.58 -0.38
C ILE A 41 -14.95 -11.01 0.52
N LYS A 42 -16.16 -11.11 -0.06
CA LYS A 42 -17.41 -11.39 0.65
C LYS A 42 -17.37 -12.72 1.42
N ASP A 43 -16.80 -13.76 0.81
CA ASP A 43 -16.83 -15.13 1.35
C ASP A 43 -16.09 -15.26 2.69
N ILE A 44 -15.05 -14.44 2.89
CA ILE A 44 -14.27 -14.42 4.13
C ILE A 44 -14.45 -13.13 4.93
N GLN A 45 -15.34 -12.24 4.50
CA GLN A 45 -15.64 -10.94 5.10
C GLN A 45 -14.39 -10.09 5.40
N LYS A 46 -13.43 -10.07 4.47
CA LYS A 46 -12.16 -9.33 4.63
C LYS A 46 -11.89 -8.41 3.44
N TYR A 47 -11.09 -7.39 3.69
CA TYR A 47 -10.50 -6.57 2.65
C TYR A 47 -9.15 -7.14 2.26
N PHE A 48 -8.98 -7.36 0.97
CA PHE A 48 -7.69 -7.54 0.34
C PHE A 48 -7.12 -6.17 0.04
N LEU A 49 -5.87 -5.98 0.44
CA LEU A 49 -5.09 -4.79 0.18
C LEU A 49 -3.82 -5.23 -0.54
N GLU A 50 -3.54 -4.59 -1.67
CA GLU A 50 -2.33 -4.79 -2.44
C GLU A 50 -1.69 -3.44 -2.70
N LEU A 51 -0.39 -3.36 -2.46
CA LEU A 51 0.42 -2.18 -2.72
C LEU A 51 1.33 -2.49 -3.90
N SER A 52 1.28 -1.63 -4.91
CA SER A 52 2.16 -1.65 -6.07
C SER A 52 2.98 -0.37 -6.08
N PHE A 53 4.13 -0.44 -6.73
CA PHE A 53 5.12 0.63 -6.66
C PHE A 53 5.75 0.88 -8.03
N GLU A 54 5.94 2.16 -8.37
CA GLU A 54 6.56 2.62 -9.62
C GLU A 54 7.70 3.61 -9.37
#